data_AF-A0A4Q8UGC2-F1
#
_entry.id   AF-A0A4Q8UGC2-F1
#
_cell.length_a   1.000
_cell.length_b   1.000
_cell.length_c   1.000
_cell.angle_alpha   90.00
_cell.angle_beta   90.00
_cell.angle_gamma   90.00
#
_symmetry.space_group_name_H-M   'P 1'
#
loop_
_entity.id
_entity.type
_entity.pdbx_description
1 polymer ?
#
loop_
_entity_poly.entity_id
_entity_poly.type
_entity_poly.pdbx_seq_one_letter_code
_entity_poly.pdbx_strand_id
1 'polypeptide(L)' 'MSTPIDRIDIDVASRHLLDEELDAAVRRLQEVALLTGTHGILVTRVAPGRYTATLSEQVPFGMTRELVS' A
#
# COMPACT_ATOMS: atom_id res chain seq x y z
N MET A 1 17.00 13.23 -6.96
CA MET A 1 15.95 12.36 -7.53
C MET A 1 15.65 11.30 -6.50
N SER A 2 14.67 11.52 -5.62
CA SER A 2 14.22 10.46 -4.70
C SER A 2 13.37 9.50 -5.53
N THR A 3 13.74 8.22 -5.56
CA THR A 3 12.94 7.19 -6.21
C THR A 3 11.53 7.24 -5.63
N PRO A 4 10.46 7.37 -6.45
CA PRO A 4 9.12 7.34 -5.92
C PRO A 4 8.91 5.99 -5.24
N ILE A 5 8.44 6.00 -3.99
CA ILE A 5 8.03 4.78 -3.32
C ILE A 5 6.76 4.29 -4.03
N ASP A 6 6.89 3.23 -4.82
CA ASP A 6 5.79 2.59 -5.55
C ASP A 6 5.32 1.31 -4.86
N ARG A 7 6.07 0.80 -3.88
CA ARG A 7 5.78 -0.41 -3.12
C ARG A 7 6.33 -0.33 -1.69
N ILE A 8 5.54 -0.82 -0.75
CA ILE A 8 5.90 -1.01 0.65
C ILE A 8 5.53 -2.43 1.05
N ASP A 9 6.52 -3.19 1.50
CA ASP A 9 6.31 -4.52 2.07
C ASP A 9 6.15 -4.39 3.59
N ILE A 10 5.09 -5.01 4.10
CA ILE A 10 4.69 -4.99 5.50
C ILE A 10 4.85 -6.41 6.04
N ASP A 11 5.73 -6.57 7.03
CA ASP A 11 5.94 -7.83 7.73
C ASP A 11 5.85 -7.55 9.24
N VAL A 12 4.79 -8.06 9.86
CA VAL A 12 4.54 -7.87 11.29
C VAL A 12 4.22 -9.19 11.96
N ALA A 13 4.82 -9.39 13.13
CA ALA A 13 4.55 -10.56 13.96
C ALA A 13 3.21 -10.47 14.71
N SER A 14 2.67 -9.27 14.89
CA SER A 14 1.48 -8.99 15.72
C SER A 14 0.38 -8.35 14.89
N ARG A 15 -0.83 -8.93 14.94
CA ARG A 15 -2.03 -8.36 14.29
C ARG A 15 -2.35 -6.94 14.74
N HIS A 16 -1.99 -6.55 15.96
CA HIS A 16 -2.26 -5.21 16.46
C HIS A 16 -1.44 -4.13 15.75
N LEU A 17 -0.20 -4.45 15.37
CA LEU A 17 0.67 -3.55 14.61
C LEU A 17 0.37 -3.59 13.11
N LEU A 18 -0.34 -4.62 12.64
CA LEU A 18 -0.66 -4.77 11.24
C LEU A 18 -1.50 -3.61 10.71
N ASP A 19 -2.54 -3.24 11.44
CA ASP A 19 -3.44 -2.16 11.03
C ASP A 19 -2.71 -0.82 11.00
N GLU A 20 -1.85 -0.56 11.99
CA GLU A 20 -1.04 0.66 12.06
C GLU A 20 -0.02 0.74 10.91
N GLU A 21 0.68 -0.35 10.61
CA GLU A 21 1.66 -0.41 9.52
C GLU A 21 0.97 -0.35 8.15
N LEU A 22 -0.20 -0.98 7.99
CA LEU A 22 -1.02 -0.86 6.78
C LEU A 22 -1.45 0.57 6.54
N ASP A 23 -1.99 1.24 7.56
CA ASP A 23 -2.40 2.64 7.46
C ASP A 23 -1.20 3.55 7.14
N ALA A 24 -0.06 3.33 7.79
CA ALA A 24 1.16 4.09 7.54
C ALA A 24 1.69 3.88 6.11
N ALA A 25 1.64 2.65 5.60
CA ALA A 25 2.04 2.33 4.24
C ALA A 25 1.10 2.97 3.20
N VAL A 26 -0.21 2.84 3.40
CA VAL A 26 -1.22 3.44 2.52
C VAL A 26 -1.04 4.97 2.48
N ARG A 27 -0.86 5.64 3.62
CA ARG A 27 -0.64 7.10 3.66
C ARG A 27 0.59 7.53 2.88
N ARG A 28 1.72 6.83 3.02
CA ARG A 28 2.94 7.13 2.26
C ARG A 28 2.72 6.97 0.76
N LEU A 29 2.04 5.90 0.35
CA LEU A 29 1.72 5.69 -1.06
C LEU A 29 0.68 6.71 -1.56
N GLN A 30 -0.25 7.17 -0.71
CA GLN A 30 -1.19 8.24 -1.05
C GLN A 30 -0.44 9.54 -1.33
N GLU A 31 0.57 9.91 -0.54
CA GLU A 31 1.40 11.08 -0.80
C GLU A 31 2.08 11.00 -2.17
N VAL A 32 2.62 9.83 -2.54
CA VAL A 32 3.22 9.61 -3.88
C VAL A 32 2.16 9.59 -5.00
N ALA A 33 0.99 9.00 -4.74
CA ALA A 33 -0.14 8.99 -5.65
C ALA A 33 -0.69 10.40 -5.90
N LEU A 34 -0.69 11.29 -4.89
CA LEU A 34 -1.10 12.69 -5.02
C LEU A 34 -0.14 13.48 -5.92
N LEU A 35 1.17 13.16 -5.88
CA LEU A 35 2.17 13.80 -6.74
C LEU A 35 2.03 13.37 -8.21
N THR A 36 1.66 12.11 -8.44
CA THR A 36 1.53 11.52 -9.80
C THR A 36 0.12 11.64 -10.38
N GLY A 37 -0.91 11.70 -9.52
CA GLY A 37 -2.32 11.88 -9.85
C GLY A 37 -2.95 10.77 -10.71
N THR A 38 -2.27 9.64 -10.90
CA THR A 38 -2.60 8.67 -11.95
C THR A 38 -2.88 7.26 -11.45
N HIS A 39 -2.39 6.90 -10.26
CA HIS A 39 -2.47 5.55 -9.72
C HIS A 39 -3.24 5.51 -8.40
N GLY A 40 -3.99 4.44 -8.17
CA GLY A 40 -4.53 4.08 -6.87
C GLY A 40 -3.59 3.14 -6.12
N ILE A 41 -4.04 2.64 -4.97
CA ILE A 41 -3.24 1.76 -4.10
C ILE A 41 -3.85 0.36 -4.09
N LEU A 42 -3.02 -0.64 -4.36
CA LEU A 42 -3.37 -2.04 -4.24
C LEU A 42 -2.64 -2.64 -3.03
N VAL A 43 -3.40 -3.12 -2.06
CA VAL A 43 -2.90 -3.89 -0.93
C VAL A 43 -3.11 -5.37 -1.25
N THR A 44 -2.06 -6.17 -1.20
CA THR A 44 -2.11 -7.61 -1.44
C THR A 44 -1.70 -8.34 -0.18
N ARG A 45 -2.55 -9.27 0.28
CA ARG A 45 -2.20 -10.15 1.40
C ARG A 45 -1.35 -11.31 0.90
N VAL A 46 -0.08 -11.34 1.27
CA VAL A 46 0.88 -12.38 0.85
C VAL A 46 0.82 -13.58 1.79
N ALA A 47 0.73 -13.34 3.10
CA ALA A 47 0.63 -14.38 4.13
C ALA A 47 -0.02 -13.81 5.41
N PRO A 48 -0.37 -14.62 6.42
CA PRO A 48 -0.75 -14.11 7.72
C PRO A 48 0.35 -13.21 8.31
N GLY A 49 0.05 -11.92 8.52
CA GLY A 49 1.01 -10.93 9.01
C GLY A 49 1.94 -10.34 7.93
N ARG A 50 1.82 -10.77 6.67
CA ARG A 50 2.62 -10.24 5.55
C ARG A 50 1.74 -9.69 4.44
N TYR A 51 1.89 -8.40 4.18
CA TYR A 51 1.12 -7.65 3.20
C TYR A 51 2.08 -6.84 2.32
N THR A 52 1.61 -6.50 1.14
CA THR A 52 2.31 -5.59 0.23
C THR A 52 1.34 -4.51 -0.18
N ALA A 53 1.69 -3.24 0.01
CA ALA A 53 0.97 -2.11 -0.54
C ALA A 53 1.75 -1.56 -1.74
N THR A 54 1.11 -1.32 -2.88
CA THR A 54 1.77 -0.81 -4.08
C THR A 54 0.88 0.15 -4.86
N LEU A 55 1.48 1.10 -5.57
CA LEU A 55 0.76 1.89 -6.57
C LEU A 55 0.42 1.02 -7.77
N SER A 56 -0.85 1.03 -8.17
CA SER A 56 -1.33 0.18 -9.26
C SER A 56 -2.23 0.95 -10.20
N GLU A 57 -1.99 0.80 -11.51
CA GLU A 57 -2.86 1.29 -12.58
C GLU A 57 -4.20 0.57 -12.63
N GLN A 58 -4.30 -0.61 -12.00
CA GLN A 58 -5.55 -1.37 -11.90
C GLN A 58 -6.51 -0.77 -10.87
N VAL A 59 -6.02 0.16 -10.05
CA VAL A 59 -6.79 0.87 -9.04
C VAL A 59 -6.89 2.33 -9.48
N PRO A 60 -8.10 2.89 -9.66
CA PRO A 60 -8.25 4.30 -9.96
C PRO A 60 -7.63 5.17 -8.87
N PHE A 61 -7.07 6.32 -9.27
CA PHE A 61 -6.59 7.33 -8.34
C PHE A 61 -7.68 7.70 -7.32
N GLY A 62 -7.30 7.84 -6.05
CA GLY A 62 -8.21 8.08 -4.93
C GLY A 62 -8.90 6.83 -4.38
N MET A 63 -8.64 5.64 -4.94
CA MET A 63 -9.09 4.37 -4.37
C MET A 63 -7.93 3.56 -3.79
N THR A 64 -8.26 2.83 -2.73
CA THR A 64 -7.44 1.73 -2.20
C THR A 64 -8.25 0.44 -2.36
N ARG A 65 -7.64 -0.60 -2.94
CA ARG A 65 -8.23 -1.94 -3.05
C ARG A 65 -7.40 -2.94 -2.29
N GLU A 66 -8.06 -3.86 -1.60
CA GLU A 66 -7.42 -5.02 -1.00
C GLU A 66 -7.68 -6.26 -1.86
N LEU A 67 -6.62 -7.00 -2.19
CA LEU A 67 -6.68 -8.30 -2.83
C LEU A 67 -6.40 -9.36 -1.77
N VAL A 68 -7.48 -10.04 -1.39
CA VAL A 68 -7.46 -11.19 -0.49
C VAL A 68 -7.49 -12.44 -1.38
N SER A 69 -6.37 -13.16 -1.44
CA SER A 69 -6.30 -14.48 -2.07
C SER A 69 -6.61 -15.60 -1.08
#